data_AF-A0A7S6WNS7-F1
#
_entry.id   AF-A0A7S6WNS7-F1
#
_cell.length_a   1.000
_cell.length_b   1.000
_cell.length_c   1.000
_cell.angle_alpha   90.00
_cell.angle_beta   90.00
_cell.angle_gamma   90.00
#
_symmetry.space_group_name_H-M   'P 1'
#
loop_
_entity.id
_entity.type
_entity.pdbx_description
1 polymer ?
#
loop_
_entity_poly.entity_id
_entity_poly.type
_entity_poly.pdbx_seq_one_letter_code
_entity_poly.pdbx_strand_id
1 'polypeptide(L)'
;MFSENTREKSLTAAFVRYIGRINSGAFIEFLKLGMDRCGFISAWLTENEIPHKVVPIAKKKHIIIKYSPQNYSSAFKVKTLVAHYDREKNTEGANDNSAACFQLMLFAKTLLKINSVHNIIIIFTDGEEAGAKGITKQGSYLLGTGLKKLGMENSDIFVFDMCGRGDTLILSQSGICGRPKERVLALDILHSEACAYAEKACPNNWLSLLTPYSDNAGFIASGLSAQVITVLPYDEAKLLLQYLPKNISSHFFKFTEEKNKTAIHSLIELIIKNKKPQKNSPFKNIIPQTWQLMHTIYDTAETLTPSAFFLIENYLHCLAGI
;
A
#
# COMPACT_ATOMS: atom_id res chain seq x y z
N MET A 1 -27.75 11.45 -22.95
CA MET A 1 -26.54 11.87 -23.68
C MET A 1 -25.86 12.99 -22.90
N PHE A 2 -24.91 12.66 -22.03
CA PHE A 2 -23.97 13.68 -21.54
C PHE A 2 -22.95 13.87 -22.66
N SER A 3 -22.89 15.08 -23.24
CA SER A 3 -21.99 15.40 -24.34
C SER A 3 -20.54 15.12 -23.95
N GLU A 4 -19.75 14.56 -24.87
CA GLU A 4 -18.31 14.26 -24.67
C GLU A 4 -17.53 15.45 -24.07
N ASN A 5 -17.92 16.68 -24.44
CA ASN A 5 -17.37 17.93 -23.94
C ASN A 5 -17.50 18.11 -22.39
N THR A 6 -18.49 17.50 -21.75
CA THR A 6 -18.68 17.55 -20.29
C THR A 6 -17.81 16.52 -19.58
N ARG A 7 -17.56 15.36 -20.20
CA ARG A 7 -16.70 14.29 -19.69
C ARG A 7 -15.22 14.68 -19.78
N GLU A 8 -14.83 15.33 -20.87
CA GLU A 8 -13.46 15.80 -21.10
C GLU A 8 -13.09 16.96 -20.15
N LYS A 9 -14.03 17.89 -19.90
CA LYS A 9 -13.87 18.94 -18.89
C LYS A 9 -13.78 18.41 -17.46
N SER A 10 -14.54 17.37 -17.10
CA SER A 10 -14.48 16.79 -15.75
C SER A 10 -13.18 16.02 -15.50
N LEU A 11 -12.67 15.32 -16.51
CA LEU A 11 -11.36 14.66 -16.46
C LEU A 11 -10.22 15.66 -16.32
N THR A 12 -10.29 16.79 -17.03
CA THR A 12 -9.31 17.87 -16.92
C THR A 12 -9.31 18.51 -15.53
N ALA A 13 -10.49 18.77 -14.97
CA ALA A 13 -10.61 19.35 -13.62
C ALA A 13 -10.12 18.38 -12.51
N ALA A 14 -10.43 17.09 -12.64
CA ALA A 14 -9.92 16.07 -11.72
C ALA A 14 -8.39 15.97 -11.81
N PHE A 15 -7.83 15.98 -13.02
CA PHE A 15 -6.38 15.93 -13.24
C PHE A 15 -5.66 17.13 -12.60
N VAL A 16 -6.17 18.35 -12.81
CA VAL A 16 -5.65 19.57 -12.16
C VAL A 16 -5.71 19.48 -10.63
N ARG A 17 -6.80 18.92 -10.07
CA ARG A 17 -6.93 18.71 -8.63
C ARG A 17 -5.84 17.80 -8.07
N TYR A 18 -5.53 16.69 -8.73
CA TYR A 18 -4.52 15.75 -8.23
C TYR A 18 -3.09 16.27 -8.42
N ILE A 19 -2.81 16.99 -9.51
CA ILE A 19 -1.57 17.77 -9.63
C ILE A 19 -1.45 18.74 -8.45
N GLY A 20 -2.52 19.45 -8.13
CA GLY A 20 -2.56 20.36 -6.98
C GLY A 20 -2.29 19.68 -5.64
N ARG A 21 -2.64 18.40 -5.47
CA ARG A 21 -2.32 17.62 -4.27
C ARG A 21 -0.83 17.26 -4.21
N ILE A 22 -0.27 16.76 -5.32
CA ILE A 22 1.14 16.40 -5.46
C ILE A 22 2.04 17.64 -5.26
N ASN A 23 1.64 18.79 -5.81
CA ASN A 23 2.40 20.04 -5.70
C ASN A 23 1.98 20.89 -4.49
N SER A 24 1.17 20.36 -3.58
CA SER A 24 0.71 21.13 -2.43
C SER A 24 1.87 21.43 -1.49
N GLY A 25 1.87 22.63 -0.90
CA GLY A 25 2.89 23.00 0.08
C GLY A 25 3.01 22.00 1.23
N ALA A 26 1.89 21.43 1.70
CA ALA A 26 1.88 20.40 2.72
C ALA A 26 2.58 19.11 2.27
N PHE A 27 2.35 18.64 1.03
CA PHE A 27 3.03 17.44 0.53
C PHE A 27 4.52 17.66 0.34
N ILE A 28 4.92 18.78 -0.28
CA ILE A 28 6.33 19.12 -0.48
C ILE A 28 7.06 19.29 0.85
N GLU A 29 6.41 19.88 1.87
CA GLU A 29 6.96 19.95 3.22
C GLU A 29 7.21 18.55 3.79
N PHE A 30 6.25 17.65 3.65
CA PHE A 30 6.34 16.27 4.14
C PHE A 30 7.51 15.47 3.53
N LEU A 31 7.90 15.80 2.29
CA LEU A 31 9.02 15.15 1.60
C LEU A 31 10.41 15.63 2.07
N LYS A 32 10.52 16.79 2.74
CA LYS A 32 11.81 17.35 3.13
C LYS A 32 12.64 16.37 3.94
N LEU A 33 13.95 16.32 3.66
CA LEU A 33 14.89 15.49 4.40
C LEU A 33 14.90 15.88 5.89
N GLY A 34 14.98 14.89 6.77
CA GLY A 34 14.98 15.11 8.22
C GLY A 34 13.63 15.48 8.85
N MET A 35 12.55 15.55 8.07
CA MET A 35 11.19 15.79 8.58
C MET A 35 10.82 14.79 9.70
N ASP A 36 10.31 15.29 10.82
CA ASP A 36 9.61 14.47 11.82
C ASP A 36 8.25 14.07 11.25
N ARG A 37 8.22 12.96 10.52
CA ARG A 37 7.04 12.51 9.78
C ARG A 37 5.89 12.11 10.71
N CYS A 38 6.20 11.57 11.90
CA CYS A 38 5.18 11.28 12.91
C CYS A 38 4.54 12.57 13.42
N GLY A 39 5.39 13.54 13.81
CA GLY A 39 4.94 14.86 14.25
C GLY A 39 4.16 15.61 13.18
N PHE A 40 4.62 15.57 11.93
CA PHE A 40 3.95 16.18 10.79
C PHE A 40 2.53 15.64 10.58
N ILE A 41 2.37 14.31 10.50
CA ILE A 41 1.05 13.70 10.30
C ILE A 41 0.13 14.06 11.47
N SER A 42 0.60 13.96 12.71
CA SER A 42 -0.19 14.31 13.89
C SER A 42 -0.60 15.79 13.93
N ALA A 43 0.30 16.71 13.57
CA ALA A 43 -0.01 18.13 13.48
C ALA A 43 -1.09 18.38 12.42
N TRP A 44 -0.92 17.83 11.22
CA TRP A 44 -1.89 17.97 10.13
C TRP A 44 -3.26 17.39 10.51
N LEU A 45 -3.31 16.22 11.14
CA LEU A 45 -4.56 15.62 11.61
C LEU A 45 -5.24 16.49 12.67
N THR A 46 -4.47 17.10 13.57
CA THR A 46 -4.97 18.03 14.60
C THR A 46 -5.58 19.28 13.97
N GLU A 47 -4.86 19.91 13.03
CA GLU A 47 -5.30 21.09 12.30
C GLU A 47 -6.58 20.85 11.49
N ASN A 48 -6.84 19.60 11.10
CA ASN A 48 -8.01 19.19 10.35
C ASN A 48 -9.09 18.52 11.22
N GLU A 49 -8.96 18.59 12.54
CA GLU A 49 -9.92 18.06 13.52
C GLU A 49 -10.18 16.55 13.40
N ILE A 50 -9.21 15.80 12.87
CA ILE A 50 -9.32 14.35 12.68
C ILE A 50 -8.91 13.63 13.98
N PRO A 51 -9.80 12.80 14.56
CA PRO A 51 -9.52 12.11 15.82
C PRO A 51 -8.43 11.06 15.63
N HIS A 52 -7.32 11.20 16.36
CA HIS A 52 -6.20 10.27 16.27
C HIS A 52 -5.48 10.10 17.60
N LYS A 53 -4.70 9.02 17.70
CA LYS A 53 -3.81 8.73 18.83
C LYS A 53 -2.45 8.27 18.33
N VAL A 54 -1.39 8.78 18.95
CA VAL A 54 -0.04 8.23 18.78
C VAL A 54 0.16 7.13 19.82
N VAL A 55 0.39 5.90 19.36
CA VAL A 55 0.54 4.70 20.19
C VAL A 55 2.00 4.22 20.11
N PRO A 56 2.78 4.36 21.20
CA PRO A 56 4.13 3.85 21.25
C PRO A 56 4.14 2.33 21.51
N ILE A 57 4.79 1.56 20.64
CA ILE A 57 5.01 0.12 20.79
C ILE A 57 6.48 -0.18 20.55
N ALA A 58 7.18 -0.67 21.58
CA ALA A 58 8.60 -1.06 21.50
C ALA A 58 9.51 0.00 20.82
N LYS A 59 9.39 1.26 21.26
CA LYS A 59 10.10 2.45 20.74
C LYS A 59 9.69 2.94 19.35
N LYS A 60 8.73 2.29 18.70
CA LYS A 60 8.10 2.78 17.47
C LYS A 60 6.81 3.51 17.78
N LYS A 61 6.46 4.52 16.99
CA LYS A 61 5.23 5.32 17.20
C LYS A 61 4.27 5.09 16.05
N HIS A 62 3.12 4.48 16.32
CA HIS A 62 2.07 4.32 15.31
C HIS A 62 0.99 5.37 15.50
N ILE A 63 0.39 5.88 14.42
CA ILE A 63 -0.71 6.85 14.50
C ILE A 63 -1.99 6.09 14.13
N ILE A 64 -2.98 6.08 15.02
CA ILE A 64 -4.25 5.39 14.81
C ILE A 64 -5.36 6.42 14.74
N ILE A 65 -6.12 6.39 13.64
CA ILE A 65 -7.33 7.20 13.43
C ILE A 65 -8.54 6.30 13.62
N LYS A 66 -9.42 6.68 14.55
CA LYS A 66 -10.69 6.00 14.82
C LYS A 66 -11.78 7.06 15.04
N TYR A 67 -12.92 6.85 14.42
CA TYR A 67 -14.03 7.80 14.42
C TYR A 67 -15.03 7.51 15.55
N SER A 68 -16.12 8.27 15.59
CA SER A 68 -17.20 8.08 16.56
C SER A 68 -17.83 6.69 16.43
N PRO A 69 -18.34 6.08 17.51
CA PRO A 69 -19.05 4.79 17.46
C PRO A 69 -20.17 4.72 16.41
N GLN A 70 -20.84 5.82 16.10
CA GLN A 70 -21.90 5.88 15.06
C GLN A 70 -21.42 5.52 13.64
N ASN A 71 -20.11 5.62 13.38
CA ASN A 71 -19.52 5.27 12.09
C ASN A 71 -19.20 3.78 11.96
N TYR A 72 -19.50 2.99 12.99
CA TYR A 72 -19.24 1.56 13.08
C TYR A 72 -20.52 0.76 13.30
N SER A 73 -20.63 -0.36 12.61
CA SER A 73 -21.68 -1.36 12.82
C SER A 73 -21.08 -2.75 12.91
N SER A 74 -21.55 -3.56 13.86
CA SER A 74 -21.15 -4.97 13.99
C SER A 74 -21.66 -5.84 12.83
N ALA A 75 -22.54 -5.32 11.97
CA ALA A 75 -23.02 -6.01 10.77
C ALA A 75 -21.95 -6.09 9.66
N PHE A 76 -20.91 -5.26 9.73
CA PHE A 76 -19.82 -5.25 8.75
C PHE A 76 -18.49 -5.46 9.45
N LYS A 77 -17.54 -6.12 8.76
CA LYS A 77 -16.15 -6.17 9.24
C LYS A 77 -15.53 -4.77 9.25
N VAL A 78 -14.69 -4.51 10.24
CA VAL A 78 -13.84 -3.32 10.25
C VAL A 78 -12.71 -3.50 9.23
N LYS A 79 -12.49 -2.49 8.39
CA LYS A 79 -11.36 -2.44 7.47
C LYS A 79 -10.30 -1.50 8.04
N THR A 80 -9.10 -2.03 8.22
CA THR A 80 -7.95 -1.28 8.71
C THR A 80 -7.06 -0.94 7.53
N LEU A 81 -6.94 0.34 7.23
CA LEU A 81 -6.11 0.87 6.15
C LEU A 81 -4.75 1.28 6.73
N VAL A 82 -3.66 0.81 6.13
CA VAL A 82 -2.31 0.97 6.68
C VAL A 82 -1.38 1.58 5.64
N ALA A 83 -0.55 2.53 6.05
CA ALA A 83 0.63 2.96 5.29
C ALA A 83 1.78 3.27 6.25
N HIS A 84 3.00 2.91 5.90
CA HIS A 84 4.16 3.26 6.74
C HIS A 84 4.62 4.68 6.45
N TYR A 85 4.93 5.42 7.52
CA TYR A 85 5.46 6.76 7.39
C TYR A 85 6.97 6.82 7.55
N ASP A 86 7.65 5.78 8.04
CA ASP A 86 9.10 5.76 7.96
C ASP A 86 9.55 5.60 6.49
N ARG A 87 10.80 5.97 6.23
CA ARG A 87 11.40 5.94 4.90
C ARG A 87 12.89 5.63 5.00
N GLU A 88 13.46 5.20 3.88
CA GLU A 88 14.92 5.12 3.72
C GLU A 88 15.61 6.46 4.00
N LYS A 89 16.83 6.38 4.54
CA LYS A 89 17.60 7.57 4.92
C LYS A 89 18.04 8.35 3.69
N ASN A 90 17.99 9.67 3.78
CA ASN A 90 18.44 10.62 2.74
C ASN A 90 17.66 10.53 1.40
N THR A 91 16.45 9.98 1.41
CA THR A 91 15.54 10.01 0.26
C THR A 91 14.33 10.88 0.58
N GLU A 92 13.65 11.38 -0.45
CA GLU A 92 12.32 11.96 -0.27
C GLU A 92 11.32 10.87 0.12
N GLY A 93 11.42 9.69 -0.50
CA GLY A 93 10.47 8.60 -0.32
C GLY A 93 9.10 9.00 -0.85
N ALA A 94 9.06 9.70 -1.98
CA ALA A 94 7.86 10.34 -2.48
C ALA A 94 6.77 9.31 -2.79
N ASN A 95 7.13 8.25 -3.53
CA ASN A 95 6.26 7.12 -3.75
C ASN A 95 6.33 6.12 -2.59
N ASP A 96 7.51 5.94 -1.98
CA ASP A 96 7.78 5.00 -0.88
C ASP A 96 8.12 5.72 0.45
N ASN A 97 7.14 5.98 1.32
CA ASN A 97 5.71 5.75 1.13
C ASN A 97 4.87 6.99 1.45
N SER A 98 5.42 8.15 1.08
CA SER A 98 4.79 9.46 1.36
C SER A 98 3.46 9.63 0.62
N ALA A 99 3.36 9.14 -0.62
CA ALA A 99 2.14 9.20 -1.41
C ALA A 99 0.97 8.49 -0.73
N ALA A 100 1.15 7.23 -0.28
CA ALA A 100 0.09 6.50 0.42
C ALA A 100 -0.27 7.18 1.74
N CYS A 101 0.72 7.65 2.50
CA CYS A 101 0.48 8.40 3.74
C CYS A 101 -0.43 9.60 3.48
N PHE A 102 -0.08 10.43 2.49
CA PHE A 102 -0.82 11.64 2.19
C PHE A 102 -2.21 11.36 1.59
N GLN A 103 -2.34 10.33 0.76
CA GLN A 103 -3.63 9.86 0.26
C GLN A 103 -4.57 9.44 1.40
N LEU A 104 -4.07 8.69 2.39
CA LEU A 104 -4.84 8.29 3.56
C LEU A 104 -5.15 9.47 4.50
N MET A 105 -4.26 10.47 4.63
CA MET A 105 -4.54 11.70 5.37
C MET A 105 -5.72 12.46 4.75
N LEU A 106 -5.70 12.64 3.43
CA LEU A 106 -6.80 13.28 2.70
C LEU A 106 -8.10 12.48 2.82
N PHE A 107 -8.01 11.16 2.73
CA PHE A 107 -9.17 10.29 2.89
C PHE A 107 -9.73 10.32 4.33
N ALA A 108 -8.88 10.44 5.34
CA ALA A 108 -9.32 10.61 6.72
C ALA A 108 -10.16 11.88 6.89
N LYS A 109 -9.76 12.97 6.23
CA LYS A 109 -10.56 14.21 6.17
C LYS A 109 -11.90 14.00 5.46
N THR A 110 -11.96 13.15 4.43
CA THR A 110 -13.21 12.79 3.76
C THR A 110 -14.14 12.01 4.70
N LEU A 111 -13.61 10.98 5.38
CA LEU A 111 -14.39 10.14 6.31
C LEU A 111 -14.97 10.95 7.48
N LEU A 112 -14.25 11.95 7.99
CA LEU A 112 -14.75 12.83 9.06
C LEU A 112 -16.07 13.52 8.69
N LYS A 113 -16.33 13.75 7.40
CA LYS A 113 -17.56 14.39 6.90
C LYS A 113 -18.71 13.41 6.68
N ILE A 114 -18.47 12.11 6.82
CA ILE A 114 -19.47 11.06 6.59
C ILE A 114 -20.22 10.79 7.89
N ASN A 115 -21.51 11.12 7.90
CA ASN A 115 -22.40 10.90 9.04
C ASN A 115 -23.03 9.49 9.08
N SER A 116 -22.57 8.59 8.20
CA SER A 116 -23.04 7.21 8.10
C SER A 116 -21.95 6.21 8.51
N VAL A 117 -22.36 4.94 8.63
CA VAL A 117 -21.45 3.82 8.86
C VAL A 117 -20.49 3.67 7.68
N HIS A 118 -19.20 3.56 7.98
CA HIS A 118 -18.15 3.26 6.98
C HIS A 118 -17.16 2.18 7.47
N ASN A 119 -17.15 1.84 8.77
CA ASN A 119 -16.34 0.75 9.33
C ASN A 119 -14.82 0.82 9.04
N ILE A 120 -14.24 2.03 8.96
CA ILE A 120 -12.82 2.25 8.64
C ILE A 120 -12.02 2.63 9.89
N ILE A 121 -10.83 2.04 10.02
CA ILE A 121 -9.73 2.52 10.86
C ILE A 121 -8.54 2.81 9.94
N ILE A 122 -7.79 3.88 10.20
CA ILE A 122 -6.55 4.17 9.48
C ILE A 122 -5.39 4.08 10.46
N ILE A 123 -4.30 3.44 10.07
CA ILE A 123 -3.08 3.34 10.86
C ILE A 123 -1.88 3.78 10.02
N PHE A 124 -1.11 4.73 10.54
CA PHE A 124 0.22 5.00 10.02
C PHE A 124 1.27 4.24 10.84
N THR A 125 1.98 3.34 10.19
CA THR A 125 2.99 2.46 10.80
C THR A 125 4.38 3.09 10.79
N ASP A 126 5.23 2.62 11.69
CA ASP A 126 6.61 3.06 11.86
C ASP A 126 7.52 1.84 11.90
N GLY A 127 8.68 1.93 11.28
CA GLY A 127 9.69 0.90 11.19
C GLY A 127 9.31 -0.25 10.26
N GLU A 128 8.66 0.03 9.15
CA GLU A 128 8.56 -0.90 8.01
C GLU A 128 9.97 -1.24 7.51
N GLU A 129 10.82 -0.21 7.33
CA GLU A 129 12.15 -0.31 6.73
C GLU A 129 13.14 -1.10 7.61
N ALA A 130 12.82 -1.22 8.90
CA ALA A 130 13.55 -2.07 9.82
C ALA A 130 13.34 -3.57 9.55
N GLY A 131 12.32 -3.94 8.77
CA GLY A 131 11.96 -5.31 8.38
C GLY A 131 13.06 -6.02 7.58
N ALA A 132 13.89 -5.27 6.84
CA ALA A 132 15.07 -5.81 6.16
C ALA A 132 16.06 -6.51 7.14
N LYS A 133 16.03 -6.14 8.43
CA LYS A 133 16.88 -6.72 9.49
C LYS A 133 16.20 -7.88 10.24
N GLY A 134 15.05 -8.34 9.75
CA GLY A 134 14.25 -9.45 10.30
C GLY A 134 12.80 -9.04 10.59
N ILE A 135 11.86 -9.96 10.33
CA ILE A 135 10.42 -9.67 10.41
C ILE A 135 9.94 -9.18 11.78
N THR A 136 10.54 -9.67 12.87
CA THR A 136 10.19 -9.27 14.24
C THR A 136 10.62 -7.83 14.57
N LYS A 137 11.47 -7.22 13.72
CA LYS A 137 11.87 -5.82 13.84
C LYS A 137 10.95 -4.89 13.06
N GLN A 138 10.11 -5.39 12.15
CA GLN A 138 9.11 -4.57 11.46
C GLN A 138 8.08 -4.04 12.46
N GLY A 139 7.60 -2.81 12.29
CA GLY A 139 6.58 -2.22 13.17
C GLY A 139 5.26 -2.99 13.20
N SER A 140 4.78 -3.34 12.01
CA SER A 140 3.54 -4.10 11.81
C SER A 140 3.49 -5.44 12.54
N TYR A 141 4.63 -6.12 12.76
CA TYR A 141 4.65 -7.38 13.52
C TYR A 141 4.17 -7.16 14.97
N LEU A 142 4.80 -6.25 15.71
CA LEU A 142 4.44 -5.99 17.10
C LEU A 142 3.06 -5.32 17.20
N LEU A 143 2.74 -4.41 16.29
CA LEU A 143 1.41 -3.84 16.19
C LEU A 143 0.35 -4.94 16.00
N GLY A 144 0.57 -5.88 15.09
CA GLY A 144 -0.32 -7.00 14.82
C GLY A 144 -0.53 -7.90 16.04
N THR A 145 0.54 -8.19 16.81
CA THR A 145 0.38 -8.91 18.09
C THR A 145 -0.46 -8.13 19.10
N GLY A 146 -0.38 -6.81 19.10
CA GLY A 146 -1.21 -5.93 19.93
C GLY A 146 -2.68 -5.93 19.49
N LEU A 147 -2.95 -5.79 18.19
CA LEU A 147 -4.30 -5.82 17.62
C LEU A 147 -5.02 -7.14 17.95
N LYS A 148 -4.31 -8.28 17.83
CA LYS A 148 -4.87 -9.59 18.20
C LYS A 148 -5.21 -9.69 19.69
N LYS A 149 -4.40 -9.12 20.58
CA LYS A 149 -4.71 -9.07 22.02
C LYS A 149 -5.94 -8.20 22.33
N LEU A 150 -6.29 -7.27 21.44
CA LEU A 150 -7.46 -6.40 21.55
C LEU A 150 -8.71 -6.99 20.88
N GLY A 151 -8.68 -8.24 20.41
CA GLY A 151 -9.83 -8.87 19.76
C GLY A 151 -10.09 -8.37 18.32
N MET A 152 -9.07 -7.76 17.68
CA MET A 152 -9.19 -7.19 16.33
C MET A 152 -8.74 -8.16 15.23
N GLU A 153 -8.64 -9.46 15.52
CA GLU A 153 -8.21 -10.50 14.58
C GLU A 153 -9.12 -10.68 13.36
N ASN A 154 -10.38 -10.23 13.46
CA ASN A 154 -11.36 -10.31 12.39
C ASN A 154 -11.41 -9.04 11.51
N SER A 155 -10.48 -8.10 11.68
CA SER A 155 -10.38 -6.92 10.81
C SER A 155 -9.68 -7.27 9.50
N ASP A 156 -10.24 -6.82 8.39
CA ASP A 156 -9.59 -6.89 7.09
C ASP A 156 -8.51 -5.80 7.01
N ILE A 157 -7.25 -6.17 6.81
CA ILE A 157 -6.14 -5.20 6.75
C ILE A 157 -5.73 -4.96 5.30
N PHE A 158 -5.77 -3.69 4.87
CA PHE A 158 -5.32 -3.24 3.57
C PHE A 158 -4.08 -2.35 3.75
N VAL A 159 -2.94 -2.82 3.24
CA VAL A 159 -1.64 -2.13 3.31
C VAL A 159 -1.42 -1.40 2.00
N PHE A 160 -1.30 -0.08 2.04
CA PHE A 160 -1.05 0.79 0.89
C PHE A 160 0.43 1.11 0.85
N ASP A 161 1.08 0.73 -0.25
CA ASP A 161 2.51 0.91 -0.45
C ASP A 161 2.80 1.27 -1.91
N MET A 162 3.71 2.21 -2.13
CA MET A 162 4.05 2.75 -3.46
C MET A 162 2.83 3.16 -4.30
N CYS A 163 1.89 3.86 -3.68
CA CYS A 163 0.57 4.15 -4.26
C CYS A 163 0.51 5.44 -5.11
N GLY A 164 1.65 6.03 -5.45
CA GLY A 164 1.76 7.36 -6.04
C GLY A 164 2.20 7.42 -7.51
N ARG A 165 2.59 6.30 -8.14
CA ARG A 165 3.10 6.28 -9.52
C ARG A 165 2.43 5.21 -10.38
N GLY A 166 1.82 5.63 -11.48
CA GLY A 166 1.18 4.76 -12.47
C GLY A 166 -0.32 4.99 -12.65
N ASP A 167 -0.98 4.04 -13.28
CA ASP A 167 -2.38 4.12 -13.73
C ASP A 167 -3.13 2.77 -13.64
N THR A 168 -2.51 1.76 -13.01
CA THR A 168 -3.09 0.44 -12.80
C THR A 168 -2.98 0.06 -11.33
N LEU A 169 -4.11 -0.24 -10.70
CA LEU A 169 -4.14 -0.73 -9.32
C LEU A 169 -3.65 -2.17 -9.27
N ILE A 170 -2.74 -2.48 -8.36
CA ILE A 170 -2.16 -3.82 -8.21
C ILE A 170 -2.54 -4.42 -6.87
N LEU A 171 -3.18 -5.59 -6.92
CA LEU A 171 -3.55 -6.39 -5.77
C LEU A 171 -2.47 -7.44 -5.60
N SER A 172 -1.63 -7.26 -4.58
CA SER A 172 -0.48 -8.14 -4.36
C SER A 172 -0.88 -9.57 -4.05
N GLN A 173 -0.16 -10.52 -4.63
CA GLN A 173 -0.20 -11.93 -4.25
C GLN A 173 0.89 -12.30 -3.23
N SER A 174 1.64 -11.31 -2.71
CA SER A 174 2.61 -11.53 -1.63
C SER A 174 1.88 -12.04 -0.37
N GLY A 175 2.46 -13.04 0.29
CA GLY A 175 1.80 -13.73 1.40
C GLY A 175 0.88 -14.88 1.01
N ILE A 176 0.43 -14.96 -0.25
CA ILE A 176 -0.39 -16.06 -0.78
C ILE A 176 0.46 -17.01 -1.62
N CYS A 177 1.15 -16.48 -2.64
CA CYS A 177 1.97 -17.28 -3.55
C CYS A 177 3.01 -18.11 -2.80
N GLY A 178 3.17 -19.37 -3.21
CA GLY A 178 4.15 -20.26 -2.61
C GLY A 178 3.78 -20.89 -1.28
N ARG A 179 2.60 -20.62 -0.72
CA ARG A 179 2.18 -21.18 0.56
C ARG A 179 1.14 -22.30 0.39
N PRO A 180 1.08 -23.28 1.32
CA PRO A 180 0.04 -24.30 1.31
C PRO A 180 -1.35 -23.68 1.43
N LYS A 181 -2.32 -24.16 0.65
CA LYS A 181 -3.66 -23.57 0.52
C LYS A 181 -4.41 -23.51 1.86
N GLU A 182 -4.26 -24.54 2.68
CA GLU A 182 -4.83 -24.62 4.02
C GLU A 182 -4.31 -23.52 4.97
N ARG A 183 -3.15 -22.92 4.70
CA ARG A 183 -2.56 -21.85 5.52
C ARG A 183 -2.86 -20.45 5.01
N VAL A 184 -3.46 -20.33 3.84
CA VAL A 184 -3.74 -19.03 3.19
C VAL A 184 -5.21 -18.81 2.88
N LEU A 185 -6.12 -19.67 3.32
CA LEU A 185 -7.56 -19.53 3.06
C LEU A 185 -8.09 -18.13 3.43
N ALA A 186 -7.75 -17.61 4.62
CA ALA A 186 -8.18 -16.28 5.05
C ALA A 186 -7.54 -15.14 4.21
N LEU A 187 -6.34 -15.35 3.66
CA LEU A 187 -5.68 -14.41 2.75
C LEU A 187 -6.31 -14.47 1.36
N ASP A 188 -6.62 -15.67 0.84
CA ASP A 188 -7.31 -15.86 -0.43
C ASP A 188 -8.70 -15.21 -0.41
N ILE A 189 -9.45 -15.33 0.70
CA ILE A 189 -10.74 -14.65 0.91
C ILE A 189 -10.57 -13.13 0.88
N LEU A 190 -9.64 -12.59 1.69
CA LEU A 190 -9.37 -11.15 1.73
C LEU A 190 -8.91 -10.62 0.36
N HIS A 191 -8.09 -11.38 -0.36
CA HIS A 191 -7.64 -11.04 -1.70
C HIS A 191 -8.79 -11.00 -2.70
N SER A 192 -9.71 -11.96 -2.63
CA SER A 192 -10.91 -11.96 -3.47
C SER A 192 -11.80 -10.75 -3.18
N GLU A 193 -11.98 -10.40 -1.90
CA GLU A 193 -12.72 -9.19 -1.50
C GLU A 193 -12.03 -7.92 -2.02
N ALA A 194 -10.70 -7.84 -1.89
CA ALA A 194 -9.91 -6.72 -2.40
C ALA A 194 -10.02 -6.55 -3.92
N CYS A 195 -10.03 -7.65 -4.67
CA CYS A 195 -10.28 -7.67 -6.11
C CYS A 195 -11.69 -7.18 -6.46
N ALA A 196 -12.71 -7.58 -5.69
CA ALA A 196 -14.08 -7.11 -5.91
C ALA A 196 -14.22 -5.60 -5.69
N TYR A 197 -13.54 -5.04 -4.68
CA TYR A 197 -13.45 -3.58 -4.51
C TYR A 197 -12.73 -2.90 -5.68
N ALA A 198 -11.69 -3.53 -6.22
CA ALA A 198 -10.92 -2.97 -7.34
C ALA A 198 -11.75 -2.95 -8.63
N GLU A 199 -12.47 -4.03 -8.92
CA GLU A 199 -13.38 -4.09 -10.07
C GLU A 199 -14.46 -3.01 -9.99
N LYS A 200 -15.00 -2.74 -8.78
CA LYS A 200 -15.95 -1.66 -8.59
C LYS A 200 -15.32 -0.27 -8.76
N ALA A 201 -14.11 -0.06 -8.23
CA ALA A 201 -13.45 1.24 -8.20
C ALA A 201 -12.86 1.67 -9.55
N CYS A 202 -12.30 0.71 -10.29
CA CYS A 202 -11.54 0.94 -11.51
C CYS A 202 -11.64 -0.28 -12.44
N PRO A 203 -12.82 -0.55 -13.02
CA PRO A 203 -13.03 -1.72 -13.88
C PRO A 203 -12.05 -1.72 -15.05
N ASN A 204 -11.43 -2.88 -15.32
CA ASN A 204 -10.36 -3.08 -16.30
C ASN A 204 -9.02 -2.37 -16.04
N ASN A 205 -8.90 -1.58 -14.97
CA ASN A 205 -7.70 -0.82 -14.63
C ASN A 205 -7.02 -1.35 -13.35
N TRP A 206 -7.11 -2.67 -13.14
CA TRP A 206 -6.42 -3.35 -12.04
C TRP A 206 -5.88 -4.71 -12.48
N LEU A 207 -4.83 -5.17 -11.79
CA LEU A 207 -4.22 -6.50 -11.97
C LEU A 207 -3.92 -7.15 -10.62
N SER A 208 -3.89 -8.48 -10.60
CA SER A 208 -3.37 -9.26 -9.46
C SER A 208 -2.08 -9.95 -9.87
N LEU A 209 -0.98 -9.67 -9.17
CA LEU A 209 0.34 -10.24 -9.45
C LEU A 209 1.24 -10.26 -8.21
N LEU A 210 2.35 -11.00 -8.31
CA LEU A 210 3.35 -11.04 -7.24
C LEU A 210 4.09 -9.70 -7.14
N THR A 211 4.07 -9.10 -5.95
CA THR A 211 4.82 -7.87 -5.61
C THR A 211 5.81 -8.13 -4.48
N PRO A 212 6.69 -7.17 -4.14
CA PRO A 212 7.39 -7.18 -2.87
C PRO A 212 6.44 -7.30 -1.67
N TYR A 213 6.96 -7.82 -0.56
CA TYR A 213 6.31 -7.67 0.75
C TYR A 213 6.43 -6.23 1.24
N SER A 214 5.48 -5.84 2.07
CA SER A 214 5.44 -4.59 2.83
C SER A 214 5.09 -4.93 4.29
N ASP A 215 4.39 -4.04 5.00
CA ASP A 215 3.86 -4.30 6.35
C ASP A 215 2.94 -5.53 6.45
N ASN A 216 2.40 -6.02 5.32
CA ASN A 216 1.64 -7.26 5.31
C ASN A 216 2.45 -8.46 5.83
N ALA A 217 3.78 -8.46 5.64
CA ALA A 217 4.62 -9.53 6.15
C ALA A 217 4.52 -9.61 7.69
N GLY A 218 4.60 -8.47 8.38
CA GLY A 218 4.55 -8.38 9.84
C GLY A 218 3.19 -8.79 10.37
N PHE A 219 2.11 -8.30 9.76
CA PHE A 219 0.74 -8.68 10.12
C PHE A 219 0.49 -10.18 9.92
N ILE A 220 0.88 -10.73 8.78
CA ILE A 220 0.76 -12.17 8.48
C ILE A 220 1.56 -13.01 9.47
N ALA A 221 2.80 -12.59 9.78
CA ALA A 221 3.63 -13.28 10.77
C ALA A 221 3.05 -13.23 12.19
N SER A 222 2.25 -12.21 12.51
CA SER A 222 1.50 -12.11 13.78
C SER A 222 0.18 -12.89 13.79
N GLY A 223 -0.21 -13.48 12.65
CA GLY A 223 -1.42 -14.28 12.49
C GLY A 223 -2.66 -13.49 12.05
N LEU A 224 -2.48 -12.33 11.41
CA LEU A 224 -3.55 -11.51 10.83
C LEU A 224 -3.51 -11.58 9.30
N SER A 225 -4.68 -11.52 8.65
CA SER A 225 -4.75 -11.40 7.20
C SER A 225 -4.50 -9.96 6.76
N ALA A 226 -3.59 -9.75 5.81
CA ALA A 226 -3.27 -8.43 5.28
C ALA A 226 -3.00 -8.48 3.77
N GLN A 227 -3.61 -7.54 3.04
CA GLN A 227 -3.53 -7.42 1.59
C GLN A 227 -2.76 -6.16 1.21
N VAL A 228 -1.71 -6.28 0.39
CA VAL A 228 -0.99 -5.12 -0.15
C VAL A 228 -1.69 -4.60 -1.40
N ILE A 229 -1.88 -3.28 -1.43
CA ILE A 229 -2.39 -2.48 -2.53
C ILE A 229 -1.25 -1.58 -2.97
N THR A 230 -0.94 -1.60 -4.27
CA THR A 230 0.10 -0.74 -4.86
C THR A 230 -0.34 -0.24 -6.23
N VAL A 231 0.38 0.72 -6.81
CA VAL A 231 0.08 1.25 -8.15
C VAL A 231 1.31 1.09 -9.02
N LEU A 232 1.09 0.69 -10.27
CA LEU A 232 2.12 0.61 -11.30
C LEU A 232 1.61 1.25 -12.60
N PRO A 233 2.51 1.78 -13.45
CA PRO A 233 2.19 1.99 -14.85
C PRO A 233 1.78 0.67 -15.51
N TYR A 234 0.72 0.69 -16.32
CA TYR A 234 0.16 -0.50 -16.96
C TYR A 234 1.21 -1.32 -17.70
N ASP A 235 2.09 -0.67 -18.46
CA ASP A 235 3.12 -1.35 -19.24
C ASP A 235 4.16 -2.06 -18.35
N GLU A 236 4.52 -1.47 -17.21
CA GLU A 236 5.42 -2.11 -16.23
C GLU A 236 4.77 -3.36 -15.63
N ALA A 237 3.50 -3.25 -15.22
CA ALA A 237 2.75 -4.36 -14.63
C ALA A 237 2.50 -5.50 -15.63
N LYS A 238 2.09 -5.17 -16.85
CA LYS A 238 1.82 -6.12 -17.94
C LYS A 238 3.10 -6.85 -18.34
N LEU A 239 4.21 -6.13 -18.47
CA LEU A 239 5.49 -6.75 -18.82
C LEU A 239 5.90 -7.74 -17.73
N LEU A 240 5.87 -7.35 -16.45
CA LEU A 240 6.18 -8.26 -15.35
C LEU A 240 5.30 -9.51 -15.38
N LEU A 241 4.00 -9.35 -15.58
CA LEU A 241 3.02 -10.44 -15.61
C LEU A 241 3.33 -11.48 -16.71
N GLN A 242 3.88 -11.06 -17.86
CA GLN A 242 4.27 -11.99 -18.94
C GLN A 242 5.40 -12.95 -18.53
N TYR A 243 6.26 -12.55 -17.60
CA TYR A 243 7.40 -13.35 -17.13
C TYR A 243 7.11 -14.12 -15.84
N LEU A 244 5.99 -13.82 -15.17
CA LEU A 244 5.55 -14.56 -13.99
C LEU A 244 4.85 -15.86 -14.39
N PRO A 245 5.14 -16.99 -13.71
CA PRO A 245 4.42 -18.22 -13.98
C PRO A 245 2.97 -18.09 -13.52
N LYS A 246 2.03 -18.63 -14.31
CA LYS A 246 0.59 -18.62 -13.99
C LYS A 246 0.26 -19.21 -12.61
N ASN A 247 1.07 -20.17 -12.14
CA ASN A 247 0.94 -20.81 -10.84
C ASN A 247 2.29 -20.78 -10.10
N ILE A 248 2.40 -19.92 -9.09
CA ILE A 248 3.59 -19.85 -8.24
C ILE A 248 3.43 -20.82 -7.05
N SER A 249 3.95 -22.04 -7.20
CA SER A 249 3.91 -23.08 -6.16
C SER A 249 5.00 -22.93 -5.10
N SER A 250 4.86 -23.63 -3.98
CA SER A 250 5.84 -23.60 -2.87
C SER A 250 7.25 -24.04 -3.28
N HIS A 251 7.40 -24.81 -4.36
CA HIS A 251 8.70 -25.23 -4.87
C HIS A 251 9.57 -24.04 -5.28
N PHE A 252 8.98 -22.97 -5.83
CA PHE A 252 9.73 -21.76 -6.21
C PHE A 252 10.38 -21.04 -5.02
N PHE A 253 9.98 -21.38 -3.79
CA PHE A 253 10.43 -20.75 -2.56
C PHE A 253 11.34 -21.64 -1.71
N LYS A 254 11.53 -22.92 -2.09
CA LYS A 254 12.27 -23.93 -1.31
C LYS A 254 13.73 -24.12 -1.72
N PHE A 255 14.25 -23.38 -2.70
CA PHE A 255 15.62 -23.58 -3.18
C PHE A 255 16.63 -22.70 -2.43
N THR A 256 17.47 -23.35 -1.62
CA THR A 256 18.64 -22.76 -0.94
C THR A 256 19.97 -23.11 -1.61
N GLU A 257 19.98 -24.01 -2.60
CA GLU A 257 21.21 -24.43 -3.30
C GLU A 257 21.34 -23.72 -4.66
N GLU A 258 22.45 -22.99 -4.84
CA GLU A 258 22.75 -22.19 -6.05
C GLU A 258 22.74 -23.02 -7.35
N LYS A 259 23.00 -24.33 -7.28
CA LYS A 259 23.22 -25.19 -8.45
C LYS A 259 21.98 -25.44 -9.33
N ASN A 260 20.76 -25.17 -8.86
CA ASN A 260 19.51 -25.44 -9.61
C ASN A 260 18.61 -24.19 -9.79
N LYS A 261 19.15 -22.99 -9.58
CA LYS A 261 18.36 -21.76 -9.63
C LYS A 261 18.05 -21.33 -11.07
N THR A 262 16.80 -21.46 -11.49
CA THR A 262 16.37 -20.99 -12.82
C THR A 262 16.20 -19.47 -12.85
N ALA A 263 16.05 -18.89 -14.06
CA ALA A 263 15.77 -17.47 -14.23
C ALA A 263 14.48 -17.04 -13.51
N ILE A 264 13.43 -17.87 -13.52
CA ILE A 264 12.17 -17.59 -12.82
C ILE A 264 12.37 -17.52 -11.30
N HIS A 265 13.17 -18.42 -10.71
CA HIS A 265 13.50 -18.37 -9.29
C HIS A 265 14.23 -17.07 -8.93
N SER A 266 15.16 -16.65 -9.79
CA SER A 266 15.88 -15.39 -9.59
C SER A 266 14.96 -14.18 -9.70
N LEU A 267 14.02 -14.17 -10.66
CA LEU A 267 13.01 -13.12 -10.80
C LEU A 267 12.12 -13.04 -9.56
N ILE A 268 11.56 -14.17 -9.11
CA ILE A 268 10.70 -14.22 -7.91
C ILE A 268 11.46 -13.72 -6.67
N GLU A 269 12.73 -14.13 -6.49
CA GLU A 269 13.53 -13.64 -5.37
C GLU A 269 13.77 -12.12 -5.46
N LEU A 270 14.06 -11.59 -6.65
CA LEU A 270 14.24 -10.15 -6.83
C LEU A 270 12.99 -9.37 -6.44
N ILE A 271 11.81 -9.83 -6.87
CA ILE A 271 10.52 -9.21 -6.53
C ILE A 271 10.29 -9.25 -5.02
N ILE A 272 10.30 -10.45 -4.43
CA ILE A 272 9.88 -10.64 -3.03
C ILE A 272 10.80 -9.94 -2.05
N LYS A 273 12.11 -9.93 -2.33
CA LYS A 273 13.11 -9.28 -1.49
C LYS A 273 13.33 -7.81 -1.88
N ASN A 274 12.54 -7.29 -2.83
CA ASN A 274 12.72 -5.97 -3.40
C ASN A 274 14.18 -5.65 -3.78
N LYS A 275 14.88 -6.64 -4.35
CA LYS A 275 16.29 -6.47 -4.72
C LYS A 275 16.38 -5.78 -6.07
N LYS A 276 17.18 -4.71 -6.13
CA LYS A 276 17.48 -4.01 -7.38
C LYS A 276 18.23 -4.95 -8.34
N PRO A 277 17.77 -5.10 -9.58
CA PRO A 277 18.49 -5.89 -10.57
C PRO A 277 19.84 -5.23 -10.88
N GLN A 278 20.88 -6.05 -11.11
CA GLN A 278 22.18 -5.54 -11.55
C GLN A 278 22.06 -4.82 -12.90
N LYS A 279 22.92 -3.84 -13.17
CA LYS A 279 22.84 -2.96 -14.35
C LYS A 279 22.77 -3.70 -15.69
N ASN A 280 23.45 -4.85 -15.79
CA ASN A 280 23.53 -5.67 -17.01
C ASN A 280 22.62 -6.92 -16.96
N SER A 281 21.78 -7.04 -15.93
CA SER A 281 20.87 -8.16 -15.79
C SER A 281 19.68 -8.02 -16.75
N PRO A 282 19.23 -9.10 -17.41
CA PRO A 282 18.00 -9.05 -18.21
C PRO A 282 16.78 -8.68 -17.37
N PHE A 283 16.79 -8.95 -16.05
CA PHE A 283 15.70 -8.58 -15.15
C PHE A 283 15.54 -7.08 -14.97
N LYS A 284 16.55 -6.26 -15.31
CA LYS A 284 16.43 -4.80 -15.25
C LYS A 284 15.30 -4.25 -16.11
N ASN A 285 15.05 -4.90 -17.24
CA ASN A 285 13.97 -4.50 -18.16
C ASN A 285 12.64 -5.17 -17.83
N ILE A 286 12.60 -6.12 -16.90
CA ILE A 286 11.40 -6.88 -16.52
C ILE A 286 10.83 -6.35 -15.20
N ILE A 287 11.70 -6.06 -14.22
CA ILE A 287 11.30 -5.48 -12.94
C ILE A 287 10.79 -4.05 -13.18
N PRO A 288 9.59 -3.69 -12.68
CA PRO A 288 9.04 -2.35 -12.79
C PRO A 288 10.06 -1.27 -12.43
N GLN A 289 10.22 -0.26 -13.30
CA GLN A 289 11.09 0.87 -12.99
C GLN A 289 10.63 1.57 -11.72
N THR A 290 9.32 1.61 -11.47
CA THR A 290 8.72 2.11 -10.23
C THR A 290 9.36 1.49 -9.00
N TRP A 291 9.53 0.16 -8.95
CA TRP A 291 10.19 -0.52 -7.83
C TRP A 291 11.70 -0.29 -7.79
N GLN A 292 12.35 -0.09 -8.94
CA GLN A 292 13.79 0.21 -8.99
C GLN A 292 14.14 1.59 -8.40
N LEU A 293 13.18 2.53 -8.38
CA LEU A 293 13.32 3.84 -7.75
C LEU A 293 13.21 3.80 -6.22
N MET A 294 12.55 2.77 -5.66
CA MET A 294 12.39 2.59 -4.22
C MET A 294 13.73 2.70 -3.50
N HIS A 295 13.77 3.37 -2.34
CA HIS A 295 14.99 3.57 -1.55
C HIS A 295 16.12 4.25 -2.32
N THR A 296 15.80 5.14 -3.28
CA THR A 296 16.79 5.96 -3.99
C THR A 296 16.46 7.44 -3.88
N ILE A 297 17.46 8.28 -4.17
CA ILE A 297 17.28 9.73 -4.31
C ILE A 297 16.40 10.12 -5.51
N TYR A 298 16.05 9.16 -6.38
CA TYR A 298 15.19 9.37 -7.54
C TYR A 298 13.72 9.09 -7.26
N ASP A 299 13.38 8.62 -6.06
CA ASP A 299 11.98 8.53 -5.62
C ASP A 299 11.49 9.90 -5.12
N THR A 300 11.24 10.80 -6.07
CA THR A 300 10.91 12.21 -5.85
C THR A 300 9.48 12.55 -6.26
N ALA A 301 8.99 13.72 -5.86
CA ALA A 301 7.65 14.20 -6.21
C ALA A 301 7.35 14.17 -7.72
N GLU A 302 8.34 14.47 -8.57
CA GLU A 302 8.21 14.50 -10.03
C GLU A 302 7.92 13.11 -10.64
N THR A 303 8.18 12.05 -9.89
CA THR A 303 7.91 10.68 -10.33
C THR A 303 6.47 10.24 -10.10
N LEU A 304 5.70 11.02 -9.34
CA LEU A 304 4.31 10.72 -9.01
C LEU A 304 3.36 11.07 -10.15
N THR A 305 2.27 10.33 -10.25
CA THR A 305 1.27 10.54 -11.31
C THR A 305 -0.09 10.92 -10.71
N PRO A 306 -0.79 11.92 -11.29
CA PRO A 306 -2.16 12.27 -10.89
C PRO A 306 -3.14 11.09 -10.95
N SER A 307 -2.95 10.19 -11.91
CA SER A 307 -3.76 8.98 -12.09
C SER A 307 -3.68 8.03 -10.89
N ALA A 308 -2.52 7.91 -10.25
CA ALA A 308 -2.39 7.07 -9.06
C ALA A 308 -3.24 7.58 -7.89
N PHE A 309 -3.23 8.90 -7.66
CA PHE A 309 -4.06 9.54 -6.62
C PHE A 309 -5.56 9.40 -6.91
N PHE A 310 -5.97 9.48 -8.18
CA PHE A 310 -7.35 9.23 -8.58
C PHE A 310 -7.77 7.78 -8.28
N LEU A 311 -6.95 6.80 -8.68
CA LEU A 311 -7.25 5.38 -8.48
C LEU A 311 -7.38 5.03 -7.00
N ILE A 312 -6.44 5.52 -6.18
CA ILE A 312 -6.45 5.25 -4.74
C ILE A 312 -7.65 5.92 -4.07
N GLU A 313 -7.98 7.16 -4.42
CA GLU A 313 -9.19 7.82 -3.88
C GLU A 313 -10.46 7.01 -4.19
N ASN A 314 -10.64 6.55 -5.44
CA ASN A 314 -11.79 5.74 -5.83
C ASN A 314 -11.83 4.38 -5.11
N TYR A 315 -10.68 3.74 -4.97
CA TYR A 315 -10.58 2.46 -4.26
C TYR A 315 -10.91 2.60 -2.77
N LEU A 316 -10.40 3.66 -2.13
CA LEU A 316 -10.71 4.00 -0.74
C LEU A 316 -12.21 4.28 -0.53
N HIS A 317 -12.85 5.00 -1.46
CA HIS A 317 -14.30 5.23 -1.42
C HIS A 317 -15.08 3.92 -1.52
N CYS A 318 -14.67 3.01 -2.43
CA CYS A 318 -15.29 1.68 -2.54
C CYS A 318 -15.12 0.84 -1.26
N LEU A 319 -13.97 0.91 -0.60
CA LEU A 319 -13.72 0.23 0.68
C LEU A 319 -14.64 0.76 1.80
N ALA A 320 -14.86 2.08 1.84
CA ALA A 320 -15.75 2.71 2.82
C ALA A 320 -17.24 2.62 2.48
N GLY A 321 -17.59 2.18 1.26
CA GLY A 321 -18.97 2.08 0.80
C GLY A 321 -19.63 3.45 0.55
N ILE A 322 -18.83 4.45 0.15
CA ILE A 322 -19.27 5.83 -0.15
C ILE A 322 -19.03 6.20 -1.62
#